data_AF-A0A9D6MV35-F1
#
_entry.id   AF-A0A9D6MV35-F1
#
_cell.length_a   1.000
_cell.length_b   1.000
_cell.length_c   1.000
_cell.angle_alpha   90.00
_cell.angle_beta   90.00
_cell.angle_gamma   90.00
#
_symmetry.space_group_name_H-M   'P 1'
#
loop_
_entity.id
_entity.type
_entity.pdbx_description
1 polymer ?
#
loop_
_entity_poly.entity_id
_entity_poly.type
_entity_poly.pdbx_seq_one_letter_code
_entity_poly.pdbx_strand_id
1 'polypeptide(L)'
;YIYEPDSKEVLDDLLTRYIESLVYHRVIENLACEQSARMVAMKSASDHAGGLIDELKLRYNKARQAAITQEIAEIVGGAAAV
;
A
#
# COMPACT_ATOMS: atom_id res chain seq x y z
N TYR A 1 50.05 13.79 -12.56
CA TYR A 1 49.59 12.59 -13.28
C TYR A 1 49.97 12.74 -14.74
N ILE A 2 50.52 11.69 -15.34
CA ILE A 2 50.78 11.62 -16.79
C ILE A 2 49.51 11.02 -17.38
N TYR A 3 48.82 11.76 -18.23
CA TYR A 3 47.64 11.30 -18.95
C TYR A 3 48.07 10.89 -20.36
N GLU A 4 47.55 9.78 -20.84
CA GLU A 4 47.78 9.29 -22.20
C GLU A 4 46.42 8.82 -22.73
N PRO A 5 45.79 9.50 -23.72
CA PRO A 5 46.21 10.69 -24.49
C PRO A 5 46.09 12.02 -23.71
N ASP A 6 46.06 13.18 -24.39
CA ASP A 6 46.02 14.50 -23.72
C ASP A 6 44.88 14.59 -22.69
N SER A 7 45.16 15.29 -21.60
CA SER A 7 44.25 15.45 -20.47
C SER A 7 42.86 15.95 -20.85
N LYS A 8 42.73 16.78 -21.89
CA LYS A 8 41.42 17.20 -22.41
C LYS A 8 40.65 16.06 -23.06
N GLU A 9 41.30 15.26 -23.90
CA GLU A 9 40.65 14.15 -24.60
C GLU A 9 40.15 13.09 -23.61
N VAL A 10 40.95 12.79 -22.59
CA VAL A 10 40.57 11.87 -21.51
C VAL A 10 39.36 12.41 -20.73
N LEU A 11 39.35 13.71 -20.42
CA LEU A 11 38.28 14.34 -19.67
C LEU A 11 36.97 14.40 -20.46
N ASP A 12 37.03 14.70 -21.76
CA ASP A 12 35.84 14.76 -22.63
C ASP A 12 35.14 13.39 -22.75
N ASP A 13 35.90 12.29 -22.88
CA ASP A 13 35.32 10.93 -22.87
C ASP A 13 34.75 10.56 -21.50
N LEU A 14 35.48 10.89 -20.42
CA LEU A 14 35.04 10.62 -19.05
C LEU A 14 33.78 11.37 -18.67
N LEU A 15 33.66 12.64 -19.06
CA LEU A 15 32.48 13.45 -18.76
C LEU A 15 31.23 12.87 -19.41
N THR A 16 31.34 12.36 -20.63
CA THR A 16 30.24 11.70 -21.33
C THR A 16 29.77 10.46 -20.57
N ARG A 17 30.69 9.55 -20.24
CA ARG A 17 30.37 8.33 -19.46
C ARG A 17 29.87 8.65 -18.04
N TYR A 18 30.36 9.73 -17.44
CA TYR A 18 29.93 10.17 -16.11
C TYR A 18 28.47 10.62 -16.12
N ILE A 19 28.05 11.40 -17.12
CA ILE A 19 26.67 11.83 -17.28
C ILE A 19 25.76 10.62 -17.55
N GLU A 20 26.18 9.69 -18.41
CA GLU A 20 25.44 8.45 -18.67
C GLU A 20 25.24 7.62 -17.38
N SER A 21 26.29 7.46 -16.59
CA SER A 21 26.25 6.76 -15.30
C SER A 21 25.31 7.44 -14.29
N LEU A 22 25.34 8.78 -14.21
CA LEU A 22 24.44 9.54 -13.35
C LEU A 22 22.98 9.34 -13.76
N VAL A 23 22.67 9.45 -15.06
CA VAL A 23 21.30 9.26 -15.55
C VAL A 23 20.83 7.83 -15.28
N TYR A 24 21.66 6.83 -15.56
CA TYR A 24 21.36 5.43 -15.26
C TYR A 24 21.07 5.21 -13.78
N HIS A 25 21.91 5.74 -12.90
CA HIS A 25 21.72 5.64 -11.46
C HIS A 25 20.39 6.25 -11.01
N ARG A 26 20.02 7.43 -11.54
CA ARG A 26 18.74 8.08 -11.21
C ARG A 26 17.52 7.28 -11.66
N VAL A 27 17.59 6.61 -12.80
CA VAL A 27 16.50 5.75 -13.27
C VAL A 27 16.30 4.55 -12.34
N ILE A 28 17.39 3.91 -11.92
CA ILE A 28 17.32 2.77 -10.98
C ILE A 28 16.81 3.22 -9.61
N GLU A 29 17.29 4.36 -9.12
CA GLU A 29 16.83 4.96 -7.86
C GLU A 29 15.34 5.29 -7.92
N ASN A 30 14.87 5.88 -9.03
CA ASN A 30 13.45 6.18 -9.23
C ASN A 30 12.58 4.91 -9.18
N LEU A 31 13.01 3.83 -9.83
CA LEU A 31 12.29 2.56 -9.80
C LEU A 31 12.21 1.97 -8.39
N ALA A 32 13.31 2.03 -7.64
CA ALA A 32 13.32 1.58 -6.24
C ALA A 32 12.38 2.43 -5.37
N CYS A 33 12.40 3.76 -5.53
CA CYS A 33 11.48 4.66 -4.85
C CYS A 33 10.02 4.36 -5.19
N GLU A 34 9.72 4.07 -6.47
CA GLU A 34 8.38 3.71 -6.92
C GLU A 34 7.86 2.43 -6.25
N GLN A 35 8.70 1.39 -6.18
CA GLN A 35 8.34 0.15 -5.48
C GLN A 35 8.13 0.37 -3.98
N SER A 36 8.98 1.17 -3.34
CA SER A 36 8.82 1.51 -1.93
C SER A 36 7.53 2.29 -1.67
N ALA A 37 7.25 3.32 -2.47
CA ALA A 37 6.02 4.12 -2.36
C ALA A 37 4.77 3.26 -2.57
N ARG A 38 4.79 2.37 -3.57
CA ARG A 38 3.71 1.42 -3.83
C ARG A 38 3.49 0.49 -2.65
N MET A 39 4.56 -0.05 -2.07
CA MET A 39 4.47 -0.94 -0.91
C MET A 39 3.82 -0.25 0.29
N VAL A 40 4.23 0.99 0.60
CA VAL A 40 3.67 1.76 1.71
C VAL A 40 2.19 2.08 1.46
N ALA A 41 1.84 2.51 0.25
CA ALA A 41 0.45 2.80 -0.11
C ALA A 41 -0.45 1.54 0.02
N MET A 42 0.02 0.40 -0.47
CA MET A 42 -0.73 -0.86 -0.40
C MET A 42 -0.84 -1.39 1.03
N LYS A 43 0.19 -1.20 1.85
CA LYS A 43 0.14 -1.54 3.28
C LYS A 43 -0.93 -0.71 3.99
N SER A 44 -0.94 0.61 3.81
CA SER A 44 -1.97 1.49 4.37
C SER A 44 -3.38 1.08 3.89
N ALA A 45 -3.55 0.79 2.60
CA ALA A 45 -4.83 0.30 2.08
C ALA A 45 -5.28 -1.01 2.76
N SER A 46 -4.35 -1.95 2.97
CA SER A 46 -4.63 -3.22 3.65
C SER A 46 -5.01 -3.03 5.12
N ASP A 47 -4.30 -2.15 5.83
CA ASP A 47 -4.57 -1.83 7.23
C ASP A 47 -5.96 -1.18 7.39
N HIS A 48 -6.33 -0.26 6.50
CA HIS A 48 -7.65 0.36 6.48
C HIS A 48 -8.76 -0.63 6.15
N ALA A 49 -8.54 -1.51 5.17
CA ALA A 49 -9.49 -2.58 4.84
C ALA A 49 -9.70 -3.53 6.03
N GLY A 50 -8.63 -3.89 6.75
CA GLY A 50 -8.71 -4.68 7.98
C GLY A 50 -9.58 -4.02 9.05
N GLY A 51 -9.36 -2.74 9.32
CA GLY A 51 -10.18 -1.97 10.26
C GLY A 51 -11.66 -1.93 9.88
N LEU A 52 -11.96 -1.73 8.59
CA LEU A 52 -13.34 -1.73 8.10
C LEU A 52 -14.02 -3.10 8.25
N ILE A 53 -13.29 -4.18 7.98
CA ILE A 53 -13.81 -5.55 8.15
C ILE A 53 -14.20 -5.79 9.61
N ASP A 54 -13.38 -5.37 10.56
CA ASP A 54 -13.66 -5.57 11.98
C ASP A 54 -14.85 -4.74 12.46
N GLU A 55 -15.00 -3.51 11.97
CA GLU A 55 -16.19 -2.70 12.22
C GLU A 55 -17.46 -3.36 11.67
N LEU A 56 -17.41 -3.82 10.42
CA LEU A 56 -18.54 -4.50 9.78
C LEU A 56 -18.92 -5.79 10.48
N LYS A 57 -17.94 -6.58 10.95
CA LYS A 57 -18.19 -7.77 11.77
C LYS A 57 -18.91 -7.42 13.08
N LEU A 58 -18.51 -6.34 13.75
CA LEU A 58 -19.18 -5.90 14.97
C LEU A 58 -20.63 -5.49 14.69
N ARG A 59 -20.88 -4.73 13.62
CA ARG A 59 -22.23 -4.36 13.18
C ARG A 59 -23.07 -5.58 12.83
N TYR A 60 -22.50 -6.54 12.10
CA TYR A 60 -23.14 -7.81 11.74
C TYR A 60 -23.57 -8.59 12.99
N ASN A 61 -22.68 -8.75 13.97
CA ASN A 61 -23.00 -9.48 15.20
C ASN A 61 -24.12 -8.80 16.01
N LYS A 62 -24.10 -7.45 16.09
CA LYS A 62 -25.18 -6.68 16.73
C LYS A 62 -26.51 -6.86 16.01
N ALA A 63 -26.53 -6.74 14.69
CA ALA A 63 -27.73 -6.94 13.88
C ALA A 63 -28.28 -8.37 14.03
N ARG A 64 -27.39 -9.38 14.04
CA ARG A 64 -27.77 -10.78 14.28
C ARG A 64 -28.40 -10.97 15.66
N GLN A 65 -27.81 -10.39 16.71
CA GLN A 65 -28.38 -10.49 18.06
C GLN A 65 -29.76 -9.82 18.14
N ALA A 66 -29.91 -8.63 17.55
CA ALA A 66 -31.19 -7.94 17.51
C ALA A 66 -32.26 -8.74 16.75
N ALA A 67 -31.90 -9.36 15.62
CA ALA A 67 -32.80 -10.23 14.86
C ALA A 67 -33.26 -11.44 15.69
N ILE A 68 -32.35 -12.14 16.39
CA ILE A 68 -32.70 -13.25 17.28
C ILE A 68 -33.65 -12.80 18.39
N THR A 69 -33.36 -11.66 19.05
CA THR A 69 -34.24 -11.13 20.10
C THR A 69 -35.62 -10.78 19.56
N GLN A 70 -35.70 -10.19 18.35
CA GLN A 70 -36.96 -9.86 17.69
C GLN A 70 -37.78 -11.12 17.39
N GLU A 71 -37.15 -12.15 16.79
CA GLU A 71 -37.81 -13.43 16.52
C GLU A 71 -38.36 -14.08 17.80
N ILE A 72 -37.58 -14.08 18.89
CA ILE A 72 -38.04 -14.62 20.17
C ILE A 72 -39.21 -13.80 20.73
N ALA A 73 -39.13 -12.46 20.67
CA ALA A 73 -40.20 -11.59 21.15
C ALA A 73 -41.51 -11.81 20.37
N GLU A 74 -41.42 -12.03 19.06
CA GLU A 74 -42.57 -12.36 18.20
C GLU A 74 -43.18 -13.72 18.57
N ILE A 75 -42.36 -14.74 18.80
CA ILE A 75 -42.82 -16.07 19.24
C ILE A 75 -43.56 -15.98 20.59
N VAL A 76 -42.99 -15.28 21.58
CA VAL A 76 -43.59 -15.14 22.91
C VAL A 76 -44.87 -14.30 22.86
N GLY A 77 -44.86 -13.19 22.12
CA GLY A 77 -46.03 -12.34 21.94
C GLY A 77 -47.19 -13.06 21.24
N GLY A 78 -46.88 -13.86 20.21
CA GLY A 78 -47.88 -14.69 19.52
C GLY A 78 -48.44 -15.80 20.40
N ALA A 79 -47.60 -16.44 21.24
CA ALA A 79 -48.05 -17.47 22.18
C ALA A 79 -48.92 -16.91 23.32
N ALA A 80 -48.69 -15.66 23.74
CA ALA A 80 -49.48 -15.00 24.79
C ALA A 80 -50.80 -14.38 24.28
N ALA A 81 -50.98 -14.29 22.96
CA ALA A 81 -52.19 -13.75 22.33
C ALA A 81 -53.25 -14.83 22.00
N VAL A 82 -52.95 -16.11 22.30
CA VAL A 82 -53.87 -17.26 22.22
C VAL A 82 -54.34 -17.65 23.62
#